data_AF-A0A8D0CN58-F1
#
_entry.id   AF-A0A8D0CN58-F1
#
_cell.length_a   1.000
_cell.length_b   1.000
_cell.length_c   1.000
_cell.angle_alpha   90.00
_cell.angle_beta   90.00
_cell.angle_gamma   90.00
#
_symmetry.space_group_name_H-M   'P 1'
#
loop_
_entity.id
_entity.type
_entity.pdbx_description
1 polymer ?
#
loop_
_entity_poly.entity_id
_entity_poly.type
_entity_poly.pdbx_seq_one_letter_code
_entity_poly.pdbx_strand_id
1 'polypeptide(L)'
;QDDVLTYYSIDKNTDIGTLYEGRVSLDVDAATANANLKLSSTTLDDNKVFRCHALIPSDKTGKTSATTRLVVLVAPSTPICTIQGKAEYGQNINLTCLSAEGSPPPTYSWQSLDVMNKPRVLPPRTTVQGGILSLYNISKDTSGFFICTSTNKMGSASYNFTLAVMPPSMNVASTAGIIGGVIAALIVLIIVIYCCCCRKKKKDEEYAMG
;
A
#
# COMPACT_ATOMS: atom_id res chain seq x y z
N GLN A 1 -20.44 -24.55 -9.85
CA GLN A 1 -21.28 -23.76 -8.92
C GLN A 1 -21.47 -24.66 -7.74
N ASP A 2 -20.81 -24.37 -6.62
CA ASP A 2 -20.81 -25.29 -5.48
C ASP A 2 -22.07 -25.04 -4.65
N ASP A 3 -23.01 -25.98 -4.77
CA ASP A 3 -24.25 -25.95 -4.04
C ASP A 3 -23.97 -26.12 -2.54
N VAL A 4 -24.60 -25.28 -1.73
CA VAL A 4 -24.48 -25.35 -0.26
C VAL A 4 -25.10 -26.64 0.25
N LEU A 5 -26.23 -26.98 -0.35
CA LEU A 5 -26.98 -28.22 -0.18
C LEU A 5 -27.70 -28.51 -1.50
N THR A 6 -27.74 -29.77 -1.88
CA THR A 6 -28.39 -30.26 -3.10
C THR A 6 -29.78 -30.82 -2.79
N TYR A 7 -29.96 -31.41 -1.60
CA TYR A 7 -31.22 -32.03 -1.19
C TYR A 7 -31.43 -32.03 0.33
N TYR A 8 -32.67 -31.77 0.74
CA TYR A 8 -33.16 -31.95 2.11
C TYR A 8 -34.53 -32.65 2.06
N SER A 9 -34.75 -33.62 2.94
CA SER A 9 -36.04 -34.24 3.18
C SER A 9 -36.20 -34.55 4.66
N ILE A 10 -37.42 -34.40 5.17
CA ILE A 10 -37.77 -34.63 6.58
C ILE A 10 -37.40 -36.07 7.03
N ASP A 11 -37.36 -37.01 6.09
CA ASP A 11 -37.11 -38.44 6.34
C ASP A 11 -35.74 -38.93 5.83
N LYS A 12 -34.91 -38.06 5.24
CA LYS A 12 -33.62 -38.43 4.64
C LYS A 12 -32.53 -37.43 4.98
N ASN A 13 -31.33 -37.95 5.21
CA ASN A 13 -30.12 -37.14 5.43
C ASN A 13 -30.01 -35.98 4.43
N THR A 14 -29.60 -34.82 4.96
CA THR A 14 -29.24 -33.65 4.17
C THR A 14 -27.95 -33.91 3.40
N ASP A 15 -27.97 -33.67 2.09
CA ASP A 15 -26.74 -33.69 1.28
C ASP A 15 -26.11 -32.29 1.30
N ILE A 16 -25.01 -32.16 2.04
CA ILE A 16 -24.29 -30.90 2.26
C ILE A 16 -23.04 -30.91 1.39
N GLY A 17 -22.81 -29.82 0.64
CA GLY A 17 -21.59 -29.66 -0.13
C GLY A 17 -20.36 -29.66 0.77
N THR A 18 -19.27 -30.27 0.32
CA THR A 18 -18.03 -30.49 1.12
C THR A 18 -17.46 -29.20 1.73
N LEU A 19 -17.55 -28.06 1.03
CA LEU A 19 -17.10 -26.74 1.53
C LEU A 19 -17.93 -26.21 2.72
N TYR A 20 -19.11 -26.78 2.95
CA TYR A 20 -20.10 -26.36 3.94
C TYR A 20 -20.31 -27.37 5.07
N GLU A 21 -19.63 -28.51 4.99
CA GLU A 21 -19.69 -29.56 6.00
C GLU A 21 -19.27 -29.02 7.38
N GLY A 22 -20.07 -29.32 8.41
CA GLY A 22 -19.85 -28.83 9.77
C GLY A 22 -20.11 -27.34 10.00
N ARG A 23 -20.40 -26.56 8.95
CA ARG A 23 -20.71 -25.12 9.05
C ARG A 23 -22.18 -24.79 8.79
N VAL A 24 -22.95 -25.72 8.24
CA VAL A 24 -24.36 -25.50 7.87
C VAL A 24 -25.31 -26.32 8.73
N SER A 25 -26.43 -25.71 9.10
CA SER A 25 -27.58 -26.36 9.72
C SER A 25 -28.88 -25.85 9.10
N LEU A 26 -29.86 -26.74 8.99
CA LEU A 26 -31.21 -26.44 8.51
C LEU A 26 -32.18 -26.56 9.67
N ASP A 27 -33.04 -25.56 9.78
CA ASP A 27 -34.18 -25.53 10.69
C ASP A 27 -35.44 -25.43 9.83
N VAL A 28 -36.13 -26.55 9.68
CA VAL A 28 -37.30 -26.68 8.79
C VAL A 28 -38.51 -27.11 9.60
N ASP A 29 -39.55 -26.29 9.54
CA ASP A 29 -40.84 -26.58 10.15
C ASP A 29 -41.95 -26.49 9.09
N ALA A 30 -42.43 -27.66 8.70
CA ALA A 30 -43.49 -27.79 7.69
C ALA A 30 -44.85 -27.27 8.19
N ALA A 31 -45.10 -27.29 9.51
CA ALA A 31 -46.37 -26.80 10.07
C ALA A 31 -46.48 -25.27 9.99
N THR A 32 -45.35 -24.57 10.12
CA THR A 32 -45.25 -23.10 10.01
C THR A 32 -44.73 -22.62 8.65
N ALA A 33 -44.50 -23.53 7.71
CA ALA A 33 -43.95 -23.27 6.37
C ALA A 33 -42.60 -22.52 6.40
N ASN A 34 -41.76 -22.83 7.39
CA ASN A 34 -40.45 -22.22 7.58
C ASN A 34 -39.33 -23.15 7.12
N ALA A 35 -38.35 -22.57 6.42
CA ALA A 35 -37.13 -23.25 6.02
C ALA A 35 -35.95 -22.28 6.18
N ASN A 36 -35.28 -22.38 7.33
CA ASN A 36 -34.18 -21.51 7.72
C ASN A 36 -32.84 -22.22 7.50
N LEU A 37 -31.93 -21.55 6.81
CA LEU A 37 -30.54 -21.99 6.65
C LEU A 37 -29.66 -21.17 7.59
N LYS A 38 -28.97 -21.85 8.51
CA LYS A 38 -27.97 -21.23 9.38
C LYS A 38 -26.57 -21.65 8.92
N LEU A 39 -25.78 -20.66 8.51
CA LEU A 39 -24.38 -20.80 8.15
C LEU A 39 -23.49 -20.22 9.26
N SER A 40 -22.55 -21.01 9.76
CA SER A 40 -21.60 -20.68 10.81
C SER A 40 -20.18 -20.56 10.23
N SER A 41 -19.26 -19.93 10.97
CA SER A 41 -17.86 -19.75 10.56
C SER A 41 -17.73 -19.16 9.16
N THR A 42 -18.44 -18.05 8.92
CA THR A 42 -18.51 -17.38 7.61
C THR A 42 -17.19 -16.70 7.28
N THR A 43 -16.85 -16.72 5.99
CA THR A 43 -15.62 -16.14 5.42
C THR A 43 -15.94 -15.19 4.28
N LEU A 44 -14.97 -14.40 3.82
CA LEU A 44 -15.19 -13.50 2.68
C LEU A 44 -15.58 -14.26 1.39
N ASP A 45 -15.17 -15.52 1.25
CA ASP A 45 -15.53 -16.39 0.12
C ASP A 45 -17.02 -16.80 0.15
N ASP A 46 -17.68 -16.69 1.30
CA ASP A 46 -19.12 -16.92 1.43
C ASP A 46 -19.96 -15.73 0.93
N ASN A 47 -19.34 -14.64 0.45
CA ASN A 47 -20.03 -13.49 -0.15
C ASN A 47 -20.67 -13.85 -1.48
N LYS A 48 -21.94 -14.27 -1.44
CA LYS A 48 -22.70 -14.63 -2.63
C LYS A 48 -24.20 -14.43 -2.47
N VAL A 49 -24.92 -14.61 -3.57
CA VAL A 49 -26.39 -14.68 -3.56
C VAL A 49 -26.78 -16.13 -3.31
N PHE A 50 -27.43 -16.37 -2.17
CA PHE A 50 -28.01 -17.64 -1.81
C PHE A 50 -29.43 -17.72 -2.39
N ARG A 51 -29.78 -18.90 -2.92
CA ARG A 51 -31.12 -19.18 -3.44
C ARG A 51 -31.70 -20.35 -2.65
N CYS A 52 -32.85 -20.13 -2.03
CA CYS A 52 -33.68 -21.19 -1.49
C CYS A 52 -34.66 -21.62 -2.58
N HIS A 53 -34.83 -22.92 -2.75
CA HIS A 53 -35.79 -23.51 -3.68
C HIS A 53 -36.56 -24.61 -2.96
N ALA A 54 -37.89 -24.49 -2.93
CA ALA A 54 -38.80 -25.43 -2.32
C ALA A 54 -39.55 -26.22 -3.41
N LEU A 55 -39.57 -27.54 -3.32
CA LEU A 55 -40.35 -28.40 -4.20
C LEU A 55 -41.62 -28.83 -3.47
N ILE A 56 -42.75 -28.26 -3.87
CA ILE A 56 -44.06 -28.58 -3.29
C ILE A 56 -44.81 -29.46 -4.30
N PRO A 57 -45.10 -30.74 -3.98
CA PRO A 57 -45.84 -31.61 -4.88
C PRO A 57 -47.19 -31.00 -5.27
N SER A 58 -47.51 -31.08 -6.56
CA SER A 58 -48.77 -30.58 -7.15
C SER A 58 -48.96 -29.06 -7.16
N ASP A 59 -48.06 -28.26 -6.61
CA ASP A 59 -48.07 -26.81 -6.78
C ASP A 59 -47.29 -26.42 -8.04
N LYS A 60 -48.00 -25.83 -9.02
CA LYS A 60 -47.43 -25.35 -10.28
C LYS A 60 -47.46 -23.82 -10.41
N THR A 61 -48.01 -23.13 -9.42
CA THR A 61 -48.32 -21.69 -9.51
C THR A 61 -47.70 -20.88 -8.39
N GLY A 62 -47.32 -21.51 -7.27
CA GLY A 62 -46.69 -20.86 -6.15
C GLY A 62 -45.27 -20.38 -6.43
N LYS A 63 -44.82 -19.41 -5.63
CA LYS A 63 -43.44 -18.92 -5.67
C LYS A 63 -42.55 -19.88 -4.89
N THR A 64 -41.91 -20.80 -5.61
CA THR A 64 -41.05 -21.85 -5.04
C THR A 64 -39.62 -21.41 -4.76
N SER A 65 -39.24 -20.17 -5.07
CA SER A 65 -37.86 -19.70 -4.87
C SER A 65 -37.76 -18.29 -4.30
N ALA A 66 -36.81 -18.13 -3.38
CA ALA A 66 -36.41 -16.87 -2.78
C ALA A 66 -34.89 -16.74 -2.84
N THR A 67 -34.40 -15.51 -3.02
CA THR A 67 -32.97 -15.22 -3.07
C THR A 67 -32.60 -14.17 -2.04
N THR A 68 -31.44 -14.33 -1.41
CA THR A 68 -30.87 -13.35 -0.47
C THR A 68 -29.38 -13.18 -0.73
N ARG A 69 -28.82 -12.00 -0.45
CA ARG A 69 -27.38 -11.73 -0.58
C ARG A 69 -26.74 -11.77 0.79
N LEU A 70 -25.75 -12.64 0.96
CA LEU A 70 -24.88 -12.63 2.13
C LEU A 70 -23.70 -11.69 1.87
N VAL A 71 -23.44 -10.80 2.83
CA VAL A 71 -22.23 -9.98 2.87
C VAL A 71 -21.60 -10.14 4.24
N VAL A 72 -20.44 -10.78 4.27
CA VAL A 72 -19.61 -10.98 5.45
C VAL A 72 -18.85 -9.68 5.73
N LEU A 73 -18.89 -9.28 7.00
CA LEU A 73 -18.31 -8.04 7.50
C LEU A 73 -17.07 -8.40 8.32
N VAL A 74 -15.96 -7.74 8.02
CA VAL A 74 -14.68 -7.97 8.70
C VAL A 74 -14.01 -6.63 8.96
N ALA A 75 -13.32 -6.53 10.09
CA ALA A 75 -12.45 -5.38 10.37
C ALA A 75 -11.35 -5.30 9.31
N PRO A 76 -10.79 -4.10 9.05
CA PRO A 76 -9.73 -3.97 8.07
C PRO A 76 -8.49 -4.72 8.54
N SER A 77 -7.80 -5.39 7.62
CA SER A 77 -6.49 -5.96 7.92
C SER A 77 -5.47 -4.85 8.17
N THR A 78 -4.36 -5.17 8.84
CA THR A 78 -3.21 -4.26 8.92
C THR A 78 -2.82 -3.81 7.52
N PRO A 79 -2.81 -2.49 7.25
CA PRO A 79 -2.58 -2.00 5.90
C PRO A 79 -1.12 -2.18 5.47
N ILE A 80 -0.94 -2.37 4.17
CA ILE A 80 0.36 -2.43 3.51
C ILE A 80 0.66 -1.04 2.95
N CYS A 81 1.79 -0.45 3.35
CA CYS A 81 2.21 0.88 2.94
C CYS A 81 3.43 0.85 2.02
N THR A 82 3.43 1.63 0.94
CA THR A 82 4.57 1.75 0.01
C THR A 82 4.84 3.19 -0.39
N ILE A 83 6.10 3.51 -0.71
CA ILE A 83 6.49 4.81 -1.29
C ILE A 83 6.49 4.69 -2.81
N GLN A 84 5.81 5.63 -3.48
CA GLN A 84 5.93 5.85 -4.91
C GLN A 84 6.73 7.13 -5.16
N GLY A 85 7.84 6.99 -5.89
CA GLY A 85 8.79 8.07 -6.16
C GLY A 85 10.08 7.93 -5.35
N LYS A 86 10.98 8.91 -5.49
CA LYS A 86 12.26 8.95 -4.77
C LYS A 86 12.16 9.87 -3.57
N ALA A 87 12.48 9.35 -2.38
CA ALA A 87 12.54 10.14 -1.16
C ALA A 87 13.81 11.02 -1.12
N GLU A 88 13.98 11.89 -2.12
CA GLU A 88 15.11 12.81 -2.24
C GLU A 88 14.64 14.28 -2.11
N TYR A 89 15.52 15.18 -1.67
CA TYR A 89 15.18 16.59 -1.50
C TYR A 89 14.59 17.21 -2.78
N GLY A 90 13.51 17.98 -2.60
CA GLY A 90 12.80 18.67 -3.67
C GLY A 90 11.85 17.79 -4.48
N GLN A 91 11.82 16.48 -4.24
CA GLN A 91 10.93 15.56 -4.97
C GLN A 91 9.49 15.61 -4.46
N ASN A 92 8.58 15.07 -5.27
CA ASN A 92 7.21 14.77 -4.88
C ASN A 92 7.07 13.25 -4.78
N ILE A 93 6.45 12.76 -3.72
CA ILE A 93 6.23 11.33 -3.49
C ILE A 93 4.82 11.06 -3.01
N ASN A 94 4.35 9.85 -3.25
CA ASN A 94 3.08 9.37 -2.69
C ASN A 94 3.35 8.24 -1.71
N LEU A 95 2.77 8.32 -0.52
CA LEU A 95 2.68 7.22 0.42
C LEU A 95 1.33 6.55 0.21
N THR A 96 1.32 5.34 -0.31
CA THR A 96 0.09 4.58 -0.56
C THR A 96 -0.13 3.58 0.55
N CYS A 97 -1.36 3.48 1.05
CA CYS A 97 -1.75 2.58 2.13
C CYS A 97 -3.02 1.82 1.73
N LEU A 98 -3.01 0.50 1.83
CA LEU A 98 -4.14 -0.35 1.47
C LEU A 98 -4.24 -1.57 2.39
N SER A 99 -5.41 -1.82 2.97
CA SER A 99 -5.73 -3.08 3.64
C SER A 99 -6.13 -4.13 2.60
N ALA A 100 -5.58 -5.34 2.72
CA ALA A 100 -5.93 -6.47 1.86
C ALA A 100 -7.37 -6.95 2.12
N GLU A 101 -7.81 -6.87 3.39
CA GLU A 101 -9.18 -7.19 3.80
C GLU A 101 -9.85 -5.99 4.47
N GLY A 102 -11.17 -5.95 4.41
CA GLY A 102 -11.99 -4.93 5.04
C GLY A 102 -13.36 -4.85 4.38
N SER A 103 -14.41 -5.24 5.12
CA SER A 103 -15.79 -5.20 4.65
C SER A 103 -16.69 -4.59 5.73
N PRO A 104 -17.33 -3.44 5.49
CA PRO A 104 -17.33 -2.65 4.25
C PRO A 104 -15.96 -2.05 3.90
N PRO A 105 -15.78 -1.52 2.67
CA PRO A 105 -14.53 -0.87 2.26
C PRO A 105 -14.08 0.18 3.29
N PRO A 106 -12.84 0.10 3.78
CA PRO A 106 -12.36 1.01 4.82
C PRO A 106 -12.08 2.41 4.28
N THR A 107 -12.19 3.39 5.18
CA THR A 107 -11.66 4.74 5.00
C THR A 107 -10.26 4.81 5.61
N TYR A 108 -9.44 5.72 5.08
CA TYR A 108 -8.04 5.86 5.47
C TYR A 108 -7.76 7.26 6.00
N SER A 109 -7.01 7.33 7.09
CA SER A 109 -6.50 8.57 7.66
C SER A 109 -5.00 8.49 7.90
N TRP A 110 -4.35 9.64 7.90
CA TRP A 110 -2.90 9.75 8.06
C TRP A 110 -2.57 10.67 9.24
N GLN A 111 -1.57 10.26 10.01
CA GLN A 111 -0.93 11.07 11.04
C GLN A 111 0.56 11.16 10.76
N SER A 112 1.20 12.25 11.17
CA SER A 112 2.65 12.42 11.04
C SER A 112 3.28 12.68 12.40
N LEU A 113 4.40 12.02 12.65
CA LEU A 113 5.27 12.25 13.78
C LEU A 113 6.65 12.68 13.25
N ASP A 114 7.32 13.57 13.98
CA ASP A 114 8.70 13.91 13.70
C ASP A 114 9.66 12.75 14.02
N VAL A 115 10.96 12.94 13.77
CA VAL A 115 12.00 11.95 14.07
C VAL A 115 12.16 11.65 15.57
N MET A 116 11.61 12.50 16.45
CA MET A 116 11.55 12.32 17.90
C MET A 116 10.22 11.71 18.36
N ASN A 117 9.42 11.19 17.42
CA ASN A 117 8.12 10.56 17.65
C ASN A 117 7.06 11.52 18.25
N LYS A 118 7.19 12.83 18.00
CA LYS A 118 6.21 13.84 18.44
C LYS A 118 5.18 14.12 17.35
N PRO A 119 3.88 14.20 17.68
CA PRO A 119 2.84 14.56 16.73
C PRO A 119 3.13 15.90 16.06
N ARG A 120 2.99 15.93 14.73
CA ARG A 120 3.10 17.14 13.93
C ARG A 120 1.99 17.20 12.90
N VAL A 121 1.67 18.40 12.47
CA VAL A 121 0.73 18.62 11.36
C VAL A 121 1.36 18.10 10.08
N LEU A 122 0.55 17.53 9.19
CA LEU A 122 0.99 17.20 7.83
C LEU A 122 1.51 18.46 7.12
N PRO A 123 2.52 18.35 6.23
CA PRO A 123 3.02 19.50 5.49
C PRO A 123 1.89 20.29 4.78
N PRO A 124 1.95 21.63 4.71
CA PRO A 124 0.81 22.47 4.28
C PRO A 124 0.36 22.31 2.81
N ARG A 125 1.04 21.47 2.01
CA ARG A 125 0.69 21.18 0.61
C ARG A 125 0.28 19.72 0.38
N THR A 126 0.09 18.92 1.42
CA THR A 126 -0.26 17.51 1.24
C THR A 126 -1.70 17.31 0.77
N THR A 127 -1.91 16.27 -0.02
CA THR A 127 -3.25 15.79 -0.37
C THR A 127 -3.46 14.39 0.19
N VAL A 128 -4.67 14.12 0.70
CA VAL A 128 -5.06 12.80 1.21
C VAL A 128 -6.30 12.32 0.46
N GLN A 129 -6.18 11.20 -0.27
CA GLN A 129 -7.29 10.63 -1.03
C GLN A 129 -7.17 9.11 -1.09
N GLY A 130 -8.21 8.39 -0.65
CA GLY A 130 -8.31 6.94 -0.84
C GLY A 130 -7.12 6.13 -0.31
N GLY A 131 -6.53 6.52 0.82
CA GLY A 131 -5.34 5.88 1.38
C GLY A 131 -4.01 6.37 0.82
N ILE A 132 -4.02 7.33 -0.10
CA ILE A 132 -2.82 7.94 -0.67
C ILE A 132 -2.58 9.29 0.01
N LEU A 133 -1.38 9.45 0.58
CA LEU A 133 -0.86 10.73 1.07
C LEU A 133 0.21 11.25 0.11
N SER A 134 -0.09 12.32 -0.62
CA SER A 134 0.87 12.95 -1.53
C SER A 134 1.65 14.05 -0.80
N LEU A 135 2.97 13.94 -0.81
CA LEU A 135 3.91 14.89 -0.23
C LEU A 135 4.64 15.61 -1.37
N TYR A 136 4.72 16.94 -1.29
CA TYR A 136 5.31 17.77 -2.34
C TYR A 136 6.51 18.56 -1.84
N ASN A 137 7.53 18.70 -2.68
CA ASN A 137 8.77 19.41 -2.39
C ASN A 137 9.37 18.98 -1.05
N ILE A 138 9.58 17.67 -0.89
CA ILE A 138 10.00 17.07 0.38
C ILE A 138 11.41 17.53 0.77
N SER A 139 11.61 17.71 2.08
CA SER A 139 12.89 18.15 2.65
C SER A 139 13.33 17.22 3.79
N LYS A 140 14.48 17.51 4.40
CA LYS A 140 14.93 16.80 5.60
C LYS A 140 13.86 16.78 6.69
N ASP A 141 13.16 17.90 6.89
CA ASP A 141 12.11 18.03 7.92
C ASP A 141 10.87 17.20 7.59
N THR A 142 10.70 16.77 6.34
CA THR A 142 9.62 15.83 5.97
C THR A 142 9.91 14.42 6.49
N SER A 143 11.16 14.10 6.82
CA SER A 143 11.52 12.80 7.44
C SER A 143 10.83 12.63 8.79
N GLY A 144 10.54 11.38 9.16
CA GLY A 144 9.82 11.04 10.38
C GLY A 144 8.96 9.80 10.19
N PHE A 145 7.90 9.70 11.00
CA PHE A 145 6.97 8.59 10.97
C PHE A 145 5.62 9.03 10.41
N PHE A 146 5.03 8.20 9.56
CA PHE A 146 3.69 8.40 9.03
C PHE A 146 2.84 7.19 9.39
N ILE A 147 1.75 7.43 10.11
CA ILE A 147 0.85 6.38 10.56
C ILE A 147 -0.39 6.43 9.69
N CYS A 148 -0.61 5.37 8.93
CA CYS A 148 -1.86 5.16 8.22
C CYS A 148 -2.82 4.36 9.11
N THR A 149 -4.07 4.81 9.23
CA THR A 149 -5.13 4.07 9.91
C THR A 149 -6.25 3.77 8.93
N SER A 150 -6.52 2.48 8.74
CA SER A 150 -7.63 1.94 7.96
C SER A 150 -8.79 1.64 8.90
N THR A 151 -9.99 2.17 8.61
CA THR A 151 -11.15 2.07 9.51
C THR A 151 -12.41 1.72 8.75
N ASN A 152 -13.19 0.78 9.29
CA ASN A 152 -14.57 0.57 8.89
C ASN A 152 -15.46 0.38 10.14
N LYS A 153 -16.75 0.10 9.93
CA LYS A 153 -17.69 -0.11 11.05
C LYS A 153 -17.39 -1.33 11.92
N MET A 154 -16.53 -2.24 11.46
CA MET A 154 -16.14 -3.45 12.19
C MET A 154 -14.88 -3.26 13.04
N GLY A 155 -14.09 -2.22 12.76
CA GLY A 155 -12.88 -1.91 13.52
C GLY A 155 -11.88 -1.07 12.75
N SER A 156 -10.67 -0.99 13.27
CA SER A 156 -9.56 -0.27 12.66
C SER A 156 -8.26 -1.05 12.79
N ALA A 157 -7.35 -0.79 11.86
CA ALA A 157 -5.98 -1.29 11.87
C ALA A 157 -5.04 -0.19 11.37
N SER A 158 -3.84 -0.13 11.94
CA SER A 158 -2.88 0.92 11.63
C SER A 158 -1.50 0.35 11.28
N TYR A 159 -0.78 1.07 10.44
CA TYR A 159 0.61 0.76 10.10
C TYR A 159 1.48 2.00 10.27
N ASN A 160 2.58 1.85 11.00
CA ASN A 160 3.57 2.91 11.21
C ASN A 160 4.70 2.78 10.19
N PHE A 161 4.84 3.77 9.32
CA PHE A 161 5.77 3.81 8.22
C PHE A 161 6.86 4.86 8.46
N THR A 162 8.13 4.51 8.25
CA THR A 162 9.26 5.44 8.39
C THR A 162 9.63 6.06 7.04
N LEU A 163 9.60 7.40 6.96
CA LEU A 163 10.09 8.16 5.82
C LEU A 163 11.46 8.78 6.14
N ALA A 164 12.48 8.40 5.37
CA ALA A 164 13.79 9.04 5.41
C ALA A 164 14.03 9.77 4.08
N VAL A 165 14.08 11.10 4.12
CA VAL A 165 14.38 11.93 2.95
C VAL A 165 15.86 12.25 2.91
N MET A 166 16.52 11.92 1.80
CA MET A 166 17.95 12.08 1.62
C MET A 166 18.28 13.16 0.58
N PRO A 167 19.48 13.75 0.58
CA PRO A 167 19.93 14.54 -0.56
C PRO A 167 19.97 13.67 -1.83
N PRO A 168 19.79 14.27 -3.01
CA PRO A 168 19.87 13.53 -4.27
C PRO A 168 21.24 12.87 -4.41
N SER A 169 21.23 11.61 -4.84
CA SER A 169 22.46 10.89 -5.14
C SER A 169 23.24 11.60 -6.26
N MET A 170 24.51 11.91 -6.01
CA MET A 170 25.38 12.51 -7.03
C MET A 170 25.72 11.45 -8.08
N ASN A 171 25.50 11.74 -9.37
CA ASN A 171 25.94 10.86 -10.45
C ASN A 171 27.46 10.68 -10.39
N VAL A 172 27.93 9.43 -10.37
CA VAL A 172 29.38 9.07 -10.35
C VAL A 172 30.15 9.76 -11.48
N ALA A 173 29.50 9.95 -12.63
CA ALA A 173 30.06 10.67 -13.78
C ALA A 173 30.40 12.15 -13.49
N SER A 174 29.59 12.82 -12.65
CA SER A 174 29.82 14.21 -12.28
C SER A 174 31.03 14.34 -11.35
N THR A 175 31.17 13.42 -10.39
CA THR A 175 32.34 13.38 -9.50
C THR A 175 33.63 13.06 -10.27
N ALA A 176 33.60 12.11 -11.20
CA ALA A 176 34.76 11.78 -12.05
C ALA A 176 35.17 12.96 -12.95
N GLY A 177 34.20 13.68 -13.51
CA GLY A 177 34.45 14.88 -14.32
C GLY A 177 35.11 16.02 -13.53
N ILE A 178 34.64 16.28 -12.31
CA ILE A 178 35.24 17.29 -11.42
C ILE A 178 36.69 16.91 -11.08
N ILE A 179 36.92 15.66 -10.66
CA ILE A 179 38.26 15.18 -10.30
C ILE A 179 39.20 15.28 -11.52
N GLY A 180 38.76 14.80 -12.68
CA GLY A 180 39.53 14.89 -13.93
C GLY A 180 39.85 16.32 -14.33
N GLY A 181 38.88 17.22 -14.22
CA GLY A 181 39.06 18.65 -14.51
C GLY A 181 40.07 19.33 -13.57
N VAL A 182 40.01 19.03 -12.26
CA VAL A 182 40.97 19.55 -11.28
C VAL A 182 42.38 19.05 -11.56
N ILE A 183 42.54 17.76 -11.86
CA ILE A 183 43.85 17.18 -12.21
C ILE A 183 44.41 17.85 -13.47
N ALA A 184 43.61 18.00 -14.53
CA ALA A 184 44.03 18.65 -15.76
C ALA A 184 44.44 20.12 -15.51
N ALA A 185 43.67 20.87 -14.72
CA ALA A 185 43.99 22.25 -14.36
C ALA A 185 45.31 22.35 -13.58
N LEU A 186 45.56 21.44 -12.65
CA LEU A 186 46.83 21.37 -11.90
C LEU A 186 48.01 21.05 -12.83
N ILE A 187 47.85 20.11 -13.77
CA ILE A 187 48.89 19.78 -14.76
C ILE A 187 49.20 21.00 -15.64
N VAL A 188 48.18 21.71 -16.12
CA VAL A 188 48.37 22.93 -16.92
C VAL A 188 49.08 24.02 -16.11
N LEU A 189 48.70 24.22 -14.84
CA LEU A 189 49.38 25.16 -13.93
C LEU A 189 50.87 24.82 -13.76
N ILE A 190 51.20 23.55 -13.55
CA ILE A 190 52.59 23.09 -13.41
C ILE A 190 53.37 23.36 -14.70
N ILE A 191 52.81 23.08 -15.87
CA ILE A 191 53.45 23.35 -17.16
C ILE A 191 53.68 24.85 -17.36
N VAL A 192 52.70 25.70 -17.03
CA VAL A 192 52.83 27.16 -17.14
C VAL A 192 53.92 27.67 -16.20
N ILE A 193 53.95 27.22 -14.95
CA ILE A 193 54.99 27.58 -13.97
C ILE A 193 56.37 27.16 -14.50
N TYR A 194 56.52 25.93 -14.98
CA TYR A 194 57.76 25.44 -15.54
C TYR A 194 58.23 26.29 -16.73
N CYS A 195 57.34 26.57 -17.68
CA CYS A 195 57.63 27.44 -18.83
C CYS A 195 58.05 28.85 -18.40
N CYS A 196 57.40 29.42 -17.40
CA CYS A 196 57.75 30.74 -16.84
C CYS A 196 59.12 30.72 -16.14
N CYS A 197 59.42 29.67 -15.36
CA CYS A 197 60.71 29.49 -14.70
C CYS A 197 61.86 29.28 -15.70
N CYS A 198 61.66 28.44 -16.73
CA CYS A 198 62.65 28.23 -17.79
C CYS A 198 62.91 29.50 -18.60
N ARG A 199 61.87 30.30 -18.88
CA ARG A 199 62.02 31.61 -19.55
C ARG A 199 62.79 32.62 -18.70
N LYS A 200 62.59 32.64 -17.38
CA LYS A 200 63.41 33.47 -16.48
C LYS A 200 64.88 33.05 -16.51
N LYS A 201 65.16 31.74 -16.39
CA LYS A 201 66.53 31.22 -16.42
C LYS A 201 67.30 31.61 -17.68
N LYS A 202 66.66 31.55 -18.86
CA LYS A 202 67.27 32.02 -20.11
C LYS A 202 67.58 33.51 -20.12
N LYS A 203 66.68 34.34 -19.56
CA LYS A 203 66.95 35.78 -19.41
C LYS A 203 68.11 36.04 -18.45
N ASP A 204 68.13 35.35 -17.31
CA ASP A 204 69.20 35.51 -16.32
C ASP A 204 70.57 35.05 -16.88
N GLU A 205 70.60 34.00 -17.72
CA GLU A 205 71.81 33.58 -18.46
C GLU A 205 72.23 34.59 -19.55
N GLU A 206 71.28 35.22 -20.24
CA GLU A 206 71.53 36.25 -21.26
C GLU A 206 72.06 37.56 -20.65
N TYR A 207 71.61 37.95 -19.45
CA TYR A 207 72.14 39.10 -18.70
C TYR A 207 73.47 38.82 -17.96
N ALA A 208 73.84 37.55 -17.76
CA ALA A 208 75.11 37.18 -17.11
C ALA A 208 76.29 37.06 -18.10
N MET A 209 76.02 37.11 -19.41
CA MET A 209 77.02 36.98 -20.48
C MET A 209 77.24 38.26 -21.31
N GLY A 210 76.64 39.39 -20.90
CA GLY A 210 76.88 40.73 -21.48
C GLY A 210 77.41 41.69 -20.43
#